data_AF-A0A816HKB6-F1
#
_entry.id   AF-A0A816HKB6-F1
#
_cell.length_a   1.000
_cell.length_b   1.000
_cell.length_c   1.000
_cell.angle_alpha   90.00
_cell.angle_beta   90.00
_cell.angle_gamma   90.00
#
_symmetry.space_group_name_H-M   'P 1'
#
loop_
_entity.id
_entity.type
_entity.pdbx_description
1 polymer ?
#
loop_
_entity_poly.entity_id
_entity_poly.type
_entity_poly.pdbx_seq_one_letter_code
_entity_poly.pdbx_strand_id
1 'polypeptide(L)'
;MWQYVRSKTPCKRPQDLIRMLETLLKQTIRSRMVCIRNQFFEKNQTLYSDGPFQNTGFALAQGFYQAMFVTQAGPTLTLDTKCSCFYQNVDMLHFLSIYLGRDITRNGGVMSSEEKHALLRMKCLETITIETRHTANKMVYNIRGFGDNADCHPVTLDGPDGDSRKMSVTQFLDEKYQIKLKHPRLPTLECVNKGAQNSSYIPIELCFVEEWQIVDRSLMSTEQNAEKSKRSIL
;
A
#
# COMPACT_ATOMS: atom_id res chain seq x y z
N MET A 1 30.12 -22.49 4.77
CA MET A 1 28.97 -23.44 4.77
C MET A 1 29.40 -24.82 5.28
N TRP A 2 30.41 -25.46 4.67
CA TRP A 2 30.91 -26.78 5.09
C TRP A 2 31.29 -26.88 6.57
N GLN A 3 32.02 -25.88 7.08
CA GLN A 3 32.39 -25.82 8.50
C GLN A 3 31.17 -25.71 9.43
N TYR A 4 30.13 -24.97 9.04
CA TYR A 4 28.89 -24.83 9.83
C TYR A 4 28.05 -26.12 9.85
N VAL A 5 28.01 -26.84 8.72
CA VAL A 5 27.24 -28.11 8.63
C VAL A 5 27.92 -29.22 9.44
N ARG A 6 29.25 -29.21 9.57
CA ARG A 6 30.03 -30.23 10.29
C ARG A 6 30.46 -29.84 11.71
N SER A 7 30.31 -28.58 12.12
CA SER A 7 30.74 -28.15 13.45
C SER A 7 29.85 -28.73 14.54
N LYS A 8 30.46 -29.41 15.53
CA LYS A 8 29.79 -29.80 16.79
C LYS A 8 29.64 -28.62 17.76
N THR A 9 30.36 -27.53 17.51
CA THR A 9 30.30 -26.26 18.24
C THR A 9 29.44 -25.24 17.47
N PRO A 10 28.79 -24.29 18.15
CA PRO A 10 27.97 -23.28 17.48
C PRO A 10 28.84 -22.31 16.67
N CYS A 11 29.09 -22.64 15.40
CA CYS A 11 29.64 -21.70 14.43
C CYS A 11 28.58 -20.70 13.98
N LYS A 12 29.01 -19.50 13.58
CA LYS A 12 28.12 -18.45 13.04
C LYS A 12 27.38 -18.97 11.79
N ARG A 13 26.05 -18.83 11.78
CA ARG A 13 25.21 -19.18 10.62
C ARG A 13 25.70 -18.41 9.38
N PRO A 14 25.90 -19.05 8.23
CA PRO A 14 26.40 -18.40 7.02
C PRO A 14 25.29 -17.57 6.34
N GLN A 15 24.90 -16.46 6.97
CA GLN A 15 23.75 -15.66 6.58
C GLN A 15 23.88 -15.07 5.16
N ASP A 16 25.08 -14.65 4.77
CA ASP A 16 25.31 -14.01 3.47
C ASP A 16 25.15 -14.99 2.32
N LEU A 17 25.64 -16.23 2.48
CA LEU A 17 25.44 -17.30 1.49
C LEU A 17 23.97 -17.68 1.35
N ILE A 18 23.23 -17.73 2.47
CA ILE A 18 21.79 -17.99 2.45
C ILE A 18 21.07 -16.88 1.67
N ARG A 19 21.38 -15.61 1.97
CA ARG A 19 20.81 -14.46 1.28
C ARG A 19 21.14 -14.44 -0.21
N MET A 20 22.37 -14.80 -0.59
CA MET A 20 22.77 -14.89 -2.00
C MET A 20 21.90 -15.91 -2.74
N LEU A 21 21.77 -17.12 -2.21
CA LEU A 21 20.95 -18.18 -2.81
C LEU A 21 19.45 -17.81 -2.84
N GLU A 22 18.91 -17.23 -1.78
CA GLU A 22 17.54 -16.72 -1.76
C GLU A 22 17.32 -15.62 -2.81
N THR A 23 18.29 -14.74 -3.02
CA THR A 23 18.22 -13.68 -4.03
C THR A 23 18.23 -14.26 -5.44
N LEU A 24 19.07 -15.26 -5.70
CA LEU A 24 19.12 -15.96 -6.99
C LEU A 24 17.78 -16.65 -7.31
N LEU A 25 17.18 -17.35 -6.34
CA LEU A 25 15.87 -17.97 -6.49
C LEU A 25 14.77 -16.93 -6.76
N LYS A 26 14.86 -15.75 -6.13
CA LYS A 26 13.91 -14.64 -6.36
C LYS A 26 14.06 -14.00 -7.74
N GLN A 27 15.27 -14.00 -8.30
CA GLN A 27 15.57 -13.27 -9.54
C GLN A 27 14.83 -13.83 -10.76
N THR A 28 14.66 -15.16 -10.84
CA THR A 28 13.99 -15.83 -11.97
C THR A 28 12.49 -15.54 -12.03
N ILE A 29 11.86 -15.33 -10.87
CA ILE A 29 10.40 -15.16 -10.74
C ILE A 29 9.96 -13.69 -10.56
N ARG A 30 10.91 -12.77 -10.39
CA ARG A 30 10.65 -11.34 -10.10
C ARG A 30 9.77 -10.64 -11.14
N SER A 31 9.88 -11.00 -12.42
CA SER A 31 9.07 -10.38 -13.48
C SER A 31 7.61 -10.83 -13.43
N ARG A 32 7.35 -12.08 -13.05
CA ARG A 32 6.02 -12.73 -13.08
C ARG A 32 5.28 -12.70 -11.74
N MET A 33 6.00 -12.57 -10.64
CA MET A 33 5.43 -12.65 -9.29
C MET A 33 5.57 -11.33 -8.52
N VAL A 34 4.60 -11.09 -7.65
CA VAL A 34 4.66 -10.12 -6.56
C VAL A 34 5.39 -10.76 -5.39
N CYS A 35 6.54 -10.20 -5.04
CA CYS A 35 7.39 -10.72 -3.97
C CYS A 35 7.29 -9.83 -2.74
N ILE A 36 6.71 -10.33 -1.65
CA ILE A 36 6.58 -9.61 -0.38
C ILE A 36 7.32 -10.39 0.69
N ARG A 37 8.51 -9.89 1.05
CA ARG A 37 9.46 -10.58 1.94
C ARG A 37 9.83 -11.96 1.38
N ASN A 38 9.21 -13.01 1.90
CA ASN A 38 9.39 -14.42 1.53
C ASN A 38 8.09 -15.06 1.03
N GLN A 39 7.07 -14.25 0.74
CA GLN A 39 5.81 -14.67 0.14
C GLN A 39 5.76 -14.26 -1.33
N PHE A 40 5.18 -15.13 -2.15
CA PHE A 40 5.17 -15.02 -3.59
C PHE A 40 3.76 -15.23 -4.12
N PHE A 41 3.29 -14.28 -4.92
CA PHE A 41 1.95 -14.28 -5.51
C PHE A 41 2.08 -14.05 -7.01
N GLU A 42 1.37 -14.78 -7.84
CA GLU A 42 1.37 -14.51 -9.28
C GLU A 42 0.68 -13.17 -9.57
N LYS A 43 1.29 -12.32 -10.41
CA LYS A 43 0.76 -10.98 -10.72
C LYS A 43 -0.58 -11.01 -11.43
N ASN A 44 -0.78 -12.00 -12.31
CA ASN A 44 -1.95 -12.09 -13.18
C ASN A 44 -2.99 -13.09 -12.63
N GLN A 45 -2.86 -13.53 -11.38
CA GLN A 45 -3.84 -14.44 -10.81
C GLN A 45 -5.19 -13.75 -10.64
N THR A 46 -6.26 -14.54 -10.72
CA THR A 46 -7.58 -14.06 -10.33
C THR A 46 -7.64 -13.96 -8.81
N LEU A 47 -7.85 -12.75 -8.32
CA LEU A 47 -8.04 -12.49 -6.91
C LEU A 47 -9.44 -12.94 -6.47
N TYR A 48 -9.55 -13.56 -5.31
CA TYR A 48 -10.84 -13.91 -4.74
C TYR A 48 -11.43 -12.72 -3.98
N SER A 49 -12.55 -12.21 -4.48
CA SER A 49 -13.26 -11.05 -3.93
C SER A 49 -14.73 -11.34 -3.60
N ASP A 50 -15.13 -12.60 -3.57
CA ASP A 50 -16.53 -12.99 -3.34
C ASP A 50 -16.84 -13.19 -1.84
N GLY A 51 -18.12 -13.41 -1.55
CA GLY A 51 -18.62 -13.65 -0.21
C GLY A 51 -18.28 -12.49 0.75
N PRO A 52 -17.58 -12.73 1.87
CA PRO A 52 -17.32 -11.69 2.86
C PRO A 52 -16.33 -10.61 2.38
N PHE A 53 -15.72 -10.75 1.19
CA PHE A 53 -14.83 -9.76 0.58
C PHE A 53 -15.53 -8.88 -0.47
N GLN A 54 -16.80 -9.17 -0.76
CA GLN A 54 -17.55 -8.43 -1.77
C GLN A 54 -17.74 -6.97 -1.34
N ASN A 55 -17.39 -6.03 -2.23
CA ASN A 55 -17.49 -4.58 -1.99
C ASN A 55 -16.71 -4.04 -0.77
N THR A 56 -15.74 -4.79 -0.24
CA THR A 56 -14.92 -4.30 0.89
C THR A 56 -13.61 -3.68 0.46
N GLY A 57 -13.27 -3.74 -0.83
CA GLY A 57 -11.97 -3.33 -1.34
C GLY A 57 -10.81 -4.26 -0.97
N PHE A 58 -11.12 -5.44 -0.43
CA PHE A 58 -10.13 -6.46 -0.06
C PHE A 58 -10.25 -7.68 -0.98
N ALA A 59 -9.14 -8.37 -1.19
CA ALA A 59 -9.07 -9.53 -2.06
C ALA A 59 -8.10 -10.56 -1.48
N LEU A 60 -8.42 -11.84 -1.61
CA LEU A 60 -7.49 -12.91 -1.28
C LEU A 60 -6.67 -13.31 -2.51
N ALA A 61 -5.37 -13.46 -2.32
CA ALA A 61 -4.46 -14.03 -3.30
C ALA A 61 -3.84 -15.31 -2.73
N GLN A 62 -3.75 -16.33 -3.58
CA GLN A 62 -3.03 -17.55 -3.28
C GLN A 62 -1.59 -17.44 -3.79
N GLY A 63 -0.71 -18.09 -3.07
CA GLY A 63 0.71 -18.03 -3.31
C GLY A 63 1.45 -19.04 -2.47
N PHE A 64 2.75 -18.83 -2.33
CA PHE A 64 3.58 -19.68 -1.49
C PHE A 64 4.58 -18.85 -0.69
N TYR A 65 4.96 -19.40 0.46
CA TYR A 65 6.10 -18.97 1.22
C TYR A 65 7.32 -19.78 0.80
N GLN A 66 8.45 -19.11 0.63
CA GLN A 66 9.73 -19.75 0.34
C GLN A 66 10.80 -19.21 1.29
N ALA A 67 11.50 -20.11 1.97
CA ALA A 67 12.67 -19.78 2.78
C ALA A 67 13.72 -20.88 2.69
N MET A 68 14.99 -20.49 2.85
CA MET A 68 16.09 -21.44 2.81
C MET A 68 16.78 -21.54 4.17
N PHE A 69 17.02 -22.78 4.60
CA PHE A 69 17.69 -23.11 5.85
C PHE A 69 18.93 -23.94 5.58
N VAL A 70 19.92 -23.86 6.47
CA VAL A 70 21.05 -24.78 6.46
C VAL A 70 20.85 -25.74 7.63
N THR A 71 20.65 -27.01 7.30
CA THR A 71 20.42 -28.08 8.27
C THR A 71 21.62 -29.04 8.28
N GLN A 72 21.60 -30.04 9.17
CA GLN A 72 22.62 -31.09 9.18
C GLN A 72 22.60 -31.95 7.90
N ALA A 73 21.46 -32.02 7.21
CA ALA A 73 21.32 -32.68 5.92
C ALA A 73 21.78 -31.80 4.73
N GLY A 74 22.20 -30.56 4.99
CA GLY A 74 22.63 -29.59 3.99
C GLY A 74 21.64 -28.42 3.80
N PRO A 75 21.80 -27.62 2.74
CA PRO A 75 20.86 -26.57 2.39
C PRO A 75 19.49 -27.15 2.04
N THR A 76 18.46 -26.65 2.70
CA THR A 76 17.07 -27.11 2.54
C THR A 76 16.20 -25.92 2.16
N LEU A 77 15.44 -26.07 1.07
CA LEU A 77 14.43 -25.12 0.65
C LEU A 77 13.07 -25.55 1.20
N THR A 78 12.42 -24.67 1.95
CA THR A 78 11.06 -24.88 2.46
C THR A 78 10.09 -24.10 1.60
N LEU A 79 9.08 -24.81 1.08
CA LEU A 79 7.94 -24.26 0.36
C LEU A 79 6.67 -24.59 1.13
N ASP A 80 5.81 -23.60 1.31
CA ASP A 80 4.53 -23.75 2.01
C ASP A 80 3.47 -22.92 1.31
N THR A 81 2.23 -23.41 1.22
CA THR A 81 1.14 -22.65 0.62
C THR A 81 0.78 -21.45 1.50
N LYS A 82 0.38 -20.35 0.85
CA LYS A 82 -0.05 -19.13 1.54
C LYS A 82 -1.28 -18.53 0.88
N CYS A 83 -2.21 -18.10 1.72
CA CYS A 83 -3.31 -17.24 1.34
C CYS A 83 -3.17 -15.92 2.12
N SER A 84 -3.03 -14.81 1.41
CA SER A 84 -2.91 -13.46 1.99
C SER A 84 -4.02 -12.56 1.47
N CYS A 85 -4.40 -11.60 2.31
CA CYS A 85 -5.41 -10.60 1.96
C CYS A 85 -4.72 -9.32 1.52
N PHE A 86 -5.19 -8.74 0.42
CA PHE A 86 -4.61 -7.60 -0.26
C PHE A 86 -5.66 -6.50 -0.46
N TYR A 87 -5.22 -5.25 -0.45
CA TYR A 87 -6.05 -4.16 -0.95
C TYR A 87 -6.20 -4.33 -2.47
N GLN A 88 -7.45 -4.30 -2.93
CA GLN A 88 -7.74 -4.08 -4.34
C GLN A 88 -7.40 -2.62 -4.67
N ASN A 89 -7.15 -2.31 -5.95
CA ASN A 89 -6.96 -0.93 -6.37
C ASN A 89 -8.25 -0.13 -6.12
N VAL A 90 -8.32 0.54 -4.97
CA VAL A 90 -9.53 1.15 -4.43
C VAL A 90 -9.33 2.66 -4.36
N ASP A 91 -10.34 3.40 -4.78
CA ASP A 91 -10.41 4.86 -4.63
C ASP A 91 -10.32 5.23 -3.14
N MET A 92 -9.44 6.17 -2.78
CA MET A 92 -9.31 6.62 -1.39
C MET A 92 -10.62 7.21 -0.84
N LEU A 93 -11.46 7.85 -1.66
CA LEU A 93 -12.78 8.31 -1.25
C LEU A 93 -13.65 7.15 -0.76
N HIS A 94 -13.66 6.07 -1.53
CA HIS A 94 -14.42 4.87 -1.20
C HIS A 94 -13.85 4.19 0.05
N PHE A 95 -12.52 4.03 0.11
CA PHE A 95 -11.83 3.44 1.26
C PHE A 95 -12.13 4.16 2.57
N LEU A 96 -12.01 5.50 2.58
CA LEU A 96 -12.30 6.31 3.76
C LEU A 96 -13.79 6.30 4.13
N SER A 97 -14.68 6.24 3.13
CA SER A 97 -16.13 6.16 3.35
C SER A 97 -16.54 4.84 4.01
N ILE A 98 -15.96 3.71 3.59
CA ILE A 98 -16.19 2.41 4.23
C ILE A 98 -15.78 2.49 5.70
N TYR A 99 -14.62 3.06 5.99
CA TYR A 99 -14.11 3.12 7.35
C TYR A 99 -14.96 4.02 8.27
N LEU A 100 -15.36 5.21 7.79
CA LEU A 100 -16.21 6.11 8.56
C LEU A 100 -17.67 5.64 8.65
N GLY A 101 -18.05 4.58 7.92
CA GLY A 101 -19.43 4.10 7.86
C GLY A 101 -20.40 5.11 7.23
N ARG A 102 -19.89 6.10 6.48
CA ARG A 102 -20.68 7.13 5.79
C ARG A 102 -20.00 7.54 4.50
N ASP A 103 -20.80 7.97 3.53
CA ASP A 103 -20.30 8.54 2.29
C ASP A 103 -19.75 9.95 2.54
N ILE A 104 -18.44 10.14 2.40
CA ILE A 104 -17.77 11.43 2.66
C ILE A 104 -18.04 12.46 1.56
N THR A 105 -18.52 12.03 0.40
CA THR A 105 -18.87 12.93 -0.70
C THR A 105 -20.21 13.62 -0.47
N ARG A 106 -21.07 13.02 0.36
CA ARG A 106 -22.37 13.61 0.78
C ARG A 106 -22.17 14.78 1.73
N ASN A 107 -23.18 15.65 1.83
CA ASN A 107 -23.16 16.87 2.63
C ASN A 107 -22.08 17.89 2.22
N GLY A 108 -21.78 17.95 0.91
CA GLY A 108 -20.89 18.96 0.36
C GLY A 108 -19.40 18.70 0.59
N GLY A 109 -19.00 17.47 0.92
CA GLY A 109 -17.60 17.07 1.00
C GLY A 109 -16.84 17.67 2.19
N VAL A 110 -17.52 17.91 3.32
CA VAL A 110 -16.87 18.43 4.53
C VAL A 110 -16.56 17.29 5.49
N MET A 111 -15.33 17.26 6.00
CA MET A 111 -14.90 16.35 7.05
C MET A 111 -14.58 17.13 8.31
N SER A 112 -15.12 16.68 9.44
CA SER A 112 -14.88 17.31 10.73
C SER A 112 -13.45 17.04 11.21
N SER A 113 -12.95 17.88 12.13
CA SER A 113 -11.65 17.67 12.74
C SER A 113 -11.57 16.33 13.47
N GLU A 114 -12.65 15.91 14.12
CA GLU A 114 -12.75 14.64 14.84
C GLU A 114 -12.61 13.44 13.90
N GLU A 115 -13.22 13.51 12.72
CA GLU A 115 -13.14 12.47 11.69
C GLU A 115 -11.74 12.36 11.11
N LYS A 116 -11.11 13.50 10.77
CA LYS A 116 -9.70 13.52 10.32
C LYS A 116 -8.79 12.88 11.37
N HIS A 117 -8.97 13.24 12.65
CA HIS A 117 -8.19 12.65 13.75
C HIS A 117 -8.50 11.17 13.97
N ALA A 118 -9.75 10.73 13.79
CA ALA A 118 -10.12 9.32 13.88
C ALA A 118 -9.44 8.50 12.78
N LEU A 119 -9.41 9.02 11.56
CA LEU A 119 -8.70 8.40 10.44
C LEU A 119 -7.19 8.34 10.68
N LEU A 120 -6.56 9.42 11.15
CA LEU A 120 -5.12 9.40 11.41
C LEU A 120 -4.71 8.43 12.53
N ARG A 121 -5.60 8.10 13.46
CA ARG A 121 -5.36 7.06 14.48
C ARG A 121 -5.46 5.64 13.93
N MET A 122 -5.89 5.46 12.69
CA MET A 122 -5.92 4.16 12.03
C MET A 122 -4.50 3.71 11.71
N LYS A 123 -4.06 2.63 12.36
CA LYS A 123 -2.76 1.98 12.07
C LYS A 123 -2.58 1.62 10.60
N CYS A 124 -3.67 1.32 9.90
CA CYS A 124 -3.58 1.04 8.47
C CYS A 124 -3.22 2.27 7.64
N LEU A 125 -3.75 3.46 7.95
CA LEU A 125 -3.44 4.67 7.18
C LEU A 125 -1.97 5.09 7.32
N GLU A 126 -1.35 4.77 8.46
CA GLU A 126 0.10 4.96 8.67
C GLU A 126 0.97 4.06 7.79
N THR A 127 0.47 2.88 7.42
CA THR A 127 1.26 1.84 6.74
C THR A 127 0.96 1.72 5.26
N ILE A 128 -0.24 2.10 4.81
CA ILE A 128 -0.59 2.02 3.41
C ILE A 128 0.12 3.09 2.57
N THR A 129 0.51 2.69 1.37
CA THR A 129 0.91 3.58 0.30
C THR A 129 -0.26 3.85 -0.63
N ILE A 130 -0.27 5.05 -1.18
CA ILE A 130 -1.23 5.46 -2.21
C ILE A 130 -0.50 5.74 -3.51
N GLU A 131 -1.20 5.58 -4.61
CA GLU A 131 -0.76 5.96 -5.93
C GLU A 131 -1.63 7.09 -6.49
N THR A 132 -1.02 7.93 -7.32
CA THR A 132 -1.75 8.94 -8.08
C THR A 132 -1.50 8.74 -9.57
N ARG A 133 -2.53 9.05 -10.38
CA ARG A 133 -2.57 8.79 -11.82
C ARG A 133 -2.73 10.05 -12.67
N HIS A 134 -2.61 11.23 -12.06
CA HIS A 134 -2.76 12.52 -12.75
C HIS A 134 -1.50 12.97 -13.51
N THR A 135 -0.36 12.30 -13.30
CA THR A 135 0.88 12.54 -14.04
C THR A 135 1.19 11.37 -14.98
N ALA A 136 2.08 11.57 -15.95
CA ALA A 136 2.45 10.56 -16.94
C ALA A 136 3.01 9.26 -16.32
N ASN A 137 3.66 9.37 -15.16
CA ASN A 137 4.18 8.24 -14.42
C ASN A 137 3.34 7.99 -13.16
N LYS A 138 3.17 6.72 -12.79
CA LYS A 138 2.58 6.35 -11.50
C LYS A 138 3.49 6.86 -10.38
N MET A 139 2.96 7.76 -9.55
CA MET A 139 3.66 8.30 -8.39
C MET A 139 3.09 7.65 -7.13
N VAL A 140 3.97 7.19 -6.23
CA VAL A 140 3.59 6.49 -4.99
C VAL A 140 3.99 7.33 -3.78
N TYR A 141 3.07 7.47 -2.83
CA TYR A 141 3.24 8.29 -1.64
C TYR A 141 2.84 7.54 -0.37
N ASN A 142 3.45 7.92 0.74
CA ASN A 142 2.98 7.56 2.09
C ASN A 142 2.08 8.68 2.61
N ILE A 143 1.03 8.33 3.34
CA ILE A 143 0.15 9.31 4.01
C ILE A 143 0.79 9.73 5.34
N ARG A 144 0.85 11.04 5.60
CA ARG A 144 1.26 11.60 6.91
C ARG A 144 0.12 12.25 7.67
N GLY A 145 -0.83 12.83 6.95
CA GLY A 145 -1.78 13.76 7.54
C GLY A 145 -2.92 14.10 6.60
N PHE A 146 -3.78 14.99 7.08
CA PHE A 146 -4.77 15.69 6.27
C PHE A 146 -4.43 17.18 6.26
N GLY A 147 -4.50 17.79 5.09
CA GLY A 147 -4.42 19.23 4.94
C GLY A 147 -5.79 19.90 5.02
N ASP A 148 -5.80 21.15 4.57
CA ASP A 148 -7.01 21.93 4.35
C ASP A 148 -7.74 21.46 3.08
N ASN A 149 -8.93 22.04 2.88
CA ASN A 149 -9.75 21.81 1.69
C ASN A 149 -8.97 22.20 0.43
N ALA A 150 -9.14 21.46 -0.67
CA ALA A 150 -8.40 21.70 -1.91
C ALA A 150 -8.59 23.13 -2.48
N ASP A 151 -9.75 23.75 -2.24
CA ASP A 151 -10.02 25.13 -2.63
C ASP A 151 -9.23 26.18 -1.85
N CYS A 152 -8.89 25.89 -0.59
CA CYS A 152 -8.22 26.84 0.29
C CYS A 152 -6.73 26.54 0.47
N HIS A 153 -6.32 25.29 0.27
CA HIS A 153 -4.96 24.88 0.55
C HIS A 153 -3.97 25.53 -0.45
N PRO A 154 -2.97 26.29 0.03
CA PRO A 154 -2.08 27.04 -0.84
C PRO A 154 -1.00 26.15 -1.45
N VAL A 155 -0.77 26.31 -2.75
CA VAL A 155 0.36 25.77 -3.50
C VAL A 155 1.23 26.95 -3.93
N THR A 156 2.51 26.89 -3.58
CA THR A 156 3.52 27.85 -4.05
C THR A 156 4.24 27.27 -5.24
N LEU A 157 4.25 27.98 -6.36
CA LEU A 157 5.04 27.65 -7.54
C LEU A 157 6.19 28.64 -7.63
N ASP A 158 7.41 28.11 -7.55
CA ASP A 158 8.61 28.90 -7.76
C ASP A 158 8.80 29.11 -9.27
N GLY A 159 8.76 30.37 -9.69
CA GLY A 159 9.00 30.79 -11.07
C GLY A 159 10.50 30.80 -11.39
N PRO A 160 10.86 30.77 -12.69
CA PRO A 160 12.25 30.78 -13.14
C PRO A 160 13.03 32.04 -12.70
N ASP A 161 12.34 33.16 -12.47
CA ASP A 161 12.95 34.44 -12.09
C ASP A 161 12.95 34.68 -10.56
N GLY A 162 12.67 33.65 -9.76
CA GLY A 162 12.57 33.76 -8.30
C GLY A 162 11.25 34.37 -7.80
N ASP A 163 10.33 34.69 -8.70
CA ASP A 163 8.99 35.13 -8.35
C ASP A 163 8.13 33.92 -7.96
N SER A 164 7.43 34.01 -6.82
CA SER A 164 6.65 32.89 -6.28
C SER A 164 5.16 33.14 -6.47
N ARG A 165 4.50 32.28 -7.27
CA ARG A 165 3.05 32.38 -7.49
C ARG A 165 2.32 31.47 -6.49
N LYS A 166 1.46 32.05 -5.67
CA LYS A 166 0.56 31.31 -4.77
C LYS A 166 -0.79 31.12 -5.44
N MET A 167 -1.29 29.90 -5.45
CA MET A 167 -2.62 29.54 -5.94
C MET A 167 -3.20 28.40 -5.09
N SER A 168 -4.48 28.08 -5.21
CA SER A 168 -5.04 26.91 -4.52
C SER A 168 -4.69 25.59 -5.23
N VAL A 169 -4.81 24.47 -4.51
CA VAL A 169 -4.64 23.13 -5.11
C VAL A 169 -5.64 22.93 -6.27
N THR A 170 -6.88 23.38 -6.12
CA THR A 170 -7.89 23.32 -7.20
C THR A 170 -7.42 24.09 -8.45
N GLN A 171 -6.93 25.33 -8.27
CA GLN A 171 -6.44 26.16 -9.39
C GLN A 171 -5.22 25.54 -10.05
N PHE A 172 -4.27 25.01 -9.26
CA PHE A 172 -3.08 24.36 -9.78
C PHE A 172 -3.42 23.15 -10.67
N LEU A 173 -4.38 22.34 -10.24
CA LEU A 173 -4.80 21.15 -10.99
C LEU A 173 -5.54 21.50 -12.28
N ASP A 174 -6.38 22.52 -12.26
CA ASP A 174 -7.08 23.00 -13.46
C ASP A 174 -6.08 23.62 -14.46
N GLU A 175 -5.19 24.50 -14.00
CA GLU A 175 -4.19 25.14 -14.89
C GLU A 175 -3.21 24.12 -15.48
N LYS A 176 -2.59 23.27 -14.64
CA LYS A 176 -1.48 22.41 -15.06
C LYS A 176 -1.93 21.10 -15.71
N TYR A 177 -2.99 20.48 -15.20
CA TYR A 177 -3.43 19.16 -15.62
C TYR A 177 -4.82 19.16 -16.28
N GLN A 178 -5.51 20.31 -16.35
CA GLN A 178 -6.87 20.42 -16.86
C GLN A 178 -7.86 19.51 -16.11
N ILE A 179 -7.63 19.36 -14.79
CA ILE A 179 -8.46 18.52 -13.91
C ILE A 179 -9.35 19.41 -13.05
N LYS A 180 -10.66 19.27 -13.23
CA LYS A 180 -11.68 19.89 -12.36
C LYS A 180 -12.12 18.90 -11.30
N LEU A 181 -11.82 19.21 -10.04
CA LEU A 181 -12.23 18.41 -8.88
C LEU A 181 -13.74 18.43 -8.70
N LYS A 182 -14.35 17.27 -8.43
CA LYS A 182 -15.78 17.15 -8.13
C LYS A 182 -16.09 17.53 -6.69
N HIS A 183 -15.15 17.28 -5.79
CA HIS A 183 -15.32 17.49 -4.35
C HIS A 183 -14.19 18.38 -3.78
N PRO A 184 -14.05 19.63 -4.22
CA PRO A 184 -12.92 20.47 -3.83
C PRO A 184 -12.97 20.95 -2.36
N ARG A 185 -14.12 20.79 -1.70
CA ARG A 185 -14.29 21.02 -0.26
C ARG A 185 -13.73 19.90 0.61
N LEU A 186 -13.41 18.74 0.03
CA LEU A 186 -12.74 17.67 0.78
C LEU A 186 -11.32 18.08 1.14
N PRO A 187 -10.82 17.63 2.30
CA PRO A 187 -9.44 17.86 2.67
C PRO A 187 -8.50 17.18 1.69
N THR A 188 -7.33 17.78 1.52
CA THR A 188 -6.20 17.14 0.86
C THR A 188 -5.54 16.12 1.80
N LEU A 189 -4.90 15.11 1.24
CA LEU A 189 -3.98 14.23 1.96
C LEU A 189 -2.60 14.86 1.97
N GLU A 190 -1.99 14.95 3.15
CA GLU A 190 -0.57 15.26 3.26
C GLU A 190 0.21 13.98 2.93
N CYS A 191 0.93 14.02 1.83
CA CYS A 191 1.57 12.88 1.21
C CYS A 191 3.08 13.12 1.09
N VAL A 192 3.88 12.11 1.41
CA VAL A 192 5.34 12.19 1.26
C VAL A 192 5.82 11.11 0.31
N ASN A 193 6.55 11.53 -0.72
CA ASN A 193 7.18 10.62 -1.66
C ASN A 193 8.37 9.92 -0.96
N LYS A 194 8.63 8.66 -1.30
CA LYS A 194 9.75 7.88 -0.75
C LYS A 194 11.07 8.58 -1.09
N GLY A 195 11.72 9.15 -0.08
CA GLY A 195 13.01 9.85 -0.20
C GLY A 195 12.92 11.37 -0.36
N ALA A 196 11.71 11.96 -0.43
CA ALA A 196 11.53 13.40 -0.41
C ALA A 196 11.40 13.92 1.04
N GLN A 197 11.98 15.09 1.31
CA GLN A 197 11.80 15.79 2.60
C GLN A 197 10.49 16.60 2.63
N ASN A 198 10.01 17.04 1.47
CA ASN A 198 8.84 17.91 1.37
C ASN A 198 7.54 17.10 1.24
N SER A 199 6.52 17.51 1.99
CA SER A 199 5.16 17.01 1.85
C SER A 199 4.48 17.64 0.63
N SER A 200 3.69 16.84 -0.07
CA SER A 200 2.79 17.23 -1.15
C SER A 200 1.35 17.09 -0.67
N TYR A 201 0.49 18.05 -1.00
CA TYR A 201 -0.92 18.00 -0.63
C TYR A 201 -1.75 17.61 -1.84
N ILE A 202 -2.35 16.42 -1.78
CA ILE A 202 -3.03 15.80 -2.91
C ILE A 202 -4.51 15.64 -2.58
N PRO A 203 -5.46 16.12 -3.40
CA PRO A 203 -6.88 15.88 -3.16
C PRO A 203 -7.20 14.40 -3.09
N ILE A 204 -8.06 13.99 -2.13
CA ILE A 204 -8.42 12.58 -1.91
C ILE A 204 -8.95 11.93 -3.20
N GLU A 205 -9.67 12.69 -4.03
CA GLU A 205 -10.22 12.24 -5.33
C GLU A 205 -9.16 11.73 -6.33
N LEU A 206 -7.90 12.16 -6.19
CA LEU A 206 -6.82 11.76 -7.09
C LEU A 206 -5.97 10.60 -6.54
N CYS A 207 -6.32 10.10 -5.35
CA CYS A 207 -5.55 9.12 -4.61
C CYS A 207 -6.22 7.74 -4.69
N PHE A 208 -5.43 6.72 -4.99
CA PHE A 208 -5.86 5.32 -4.99
C PHE A 208 -4.99 4.53 -4.04
N VAL A 209 -5.55 3.56 -3.31
CA VAL A 209 -4.75 2.62 -2.53
C VAL A 209 -3.91 1.78 -3.49
N GLU A 210 -2.60 1.72 -3.25
CA GLU A 210 -1.72 0.90 -4.08
C GLU A 210 -2.09 -0.58 -3.91
N GLU A 211 -2.24 -1.29 -5.04
CA GLU A 211 -2.52 -2.73 -5.07
C GLU A 211 -1.37 -3.55 -4.47
N TRP A 212 -1.66 -4.81 -4.11
CA TRP A 212 -0.67 -5.76 -3.58
C TRP A 212 -0.05 -5.39 -2.23
N GLN A 213 -0.70 -4.51 -1.49
CA GLN A 213 -0.39 -4.27 -0.08
C GLN A 213 -1.16 -5.26 0.81
N ILE A 214 -0.48 -5.90 1.75
CA ILE A 214 -1.11 -6.86 2.66
C ILE A 214 -1.99 -6.11 3.66
N VAL A 215 -3.26 -6.52 3.75
CA VAL A 215 -4.23 -5.99 4.73
C VAL A 215 -3.89 -6.54 6.11
N ASP A 216 -3.86 -5.65 7.11
CA ASP A 216 -3.68 -6.06 8.50
C ASP A 216 -4.86 -6.90 8.99
N ARG A 217 -4.58 -7.92 9.79
CA ARG A 217 -5.59 -8.86 10.29
C ARG A 217 -6.71 -8.15 11.07
N SER A 218 -6.39 -7.06 11.77
CA SER A 218 -7.33 -6.30 12.59
C SER A 218 -8.37 -5.51 11.80
N LEU A 219 -8.11 -5.25 10.51
CA LEU A 219 -9.06 -4.57 9.63
C LEU A 219 -10.07 -5.53 8.99
N MET A 220 -9.76 -6.81 8.97
CA MET A 220 -10.66 -7.82 8.41
C MET A 220 -11.73 -8.21 9.43
N SER A 221 -12.95 -8.41 8.94
CA SER A 221 -14.03 -8.96 9.76
C SER A 221 -13.74 -10.39 10.20
N THR A 222 -14.46 -10.89 11.20
CA THR A 222 -14.34 -12.29 11.65
C THR A 222 -14.61 -13.27 10.51
N GLU A 223 -15.61 -12.97 9.67
CA GLU A 223 -15.99 -13.79 8.51
C GLU A 223 -14.89 -13.80 7.45
N GLN A 224 -14.29 -12.64 7.14
CA GLN A 224 -13.16 -12.52 6.23
C GLN A 224 -11.95 -13.32 6.74
N ASN A 225 -11.65 -13.21 8.03
CA ASN A 225 -10.56 -13.96 8.66
C ASN A 225 -10.80 -15.48 8.62
N ALA A 226 -12.04 -15.93 8.84
CA ALA A 226 -12.41 -17.33 8.74
C ALA A 226 -12.27 -17.84 7.30
N GLU A 227 -12.75 -17.09 6.31
CA GLU A 227 -12.68 -17.45 4.90
C GLU A 227 -11.23 -17.52 4.39
N LYS A 228 -10.40 -16.55 4.78
CA LYS A 228 -8.95 -16.59 4.53
C LYS A 228 -8.31 -17.87 5.10
N SER A 229 -8.69 -18.24 6.32
CA SER A 229 -8.12 -19.41 7.00
C SER A 229 -8.50 -20.71 6.28
N LYS A 230 -9.76 -20.84 5.85
CA LYS A 230 -10.22 -22.00 5.04
C LYS A 230 -9.41 -22.14 3.75
N ARG A 231 -9.20 -21.03 3.03
CA ARG A 231 -8.47 -21.01 1.75
C ARG A 231 -6.95 -21.15 1.88
N SER A 232 -6.41 -21.08 3.10
CA SER A 232 -4.98 -21.34 3.33
C SER A 232 -4.68 -22.82 3.56
N ILE A 233 -5.70 -23.65 3.82
CA ILE A 233 -5.56 -25.10 4.10
C ILE A 233 -5.80 -25.94 2.84
N LEU A 234 -6.59 -25.41 1.90
CA LEU A 234 -6.82 -25.95 0.56
C LEU A 234 -5.60 -25.70 -0.34
#